data_AF-K0RA95-F1
#
_entry.id   AF-K0RA95-F1
#
_cell.length_a   1.000
_cell.length_b   1.000
_cell.length_c   1.000
_cell.angle_alpha   90.00
_cell.angle_beta   90.00
_cell.angle_gamma   90.00
#
_symmetry.space_group_name_H-M   'P 1'
#
loop_
_entity.id
_entity.type
_entity.pdbx_description
1 polymer ?
#
loop_
_entity_poly.entity_id
_entity_poly.type
_entity_poly.pdbx_seq_one_letter_code
_entity_poly.pdbx_strand_id
1 'polypeptide(L)'
;MHLLHPDPIQAAETLAALLEKEAVYARGDYLASFTLCDHGPGVSADDRLLLVDWMYSVADQCEFKRETTAVAMELVDRFLSSCPPKASHFYLAERENFQLLAVAAFYVSVKTMERVAFGSDLLALVCNGAYTKEEIERTEKELLHGLGWK
;
A
#
# COMPACT_ATOMS: atom_id res chain seq x y z
N MET A 1 29.93 20.02 -19.73
CA MET A 1 28.63 19.41 -19.40
C MET A 1 28.46 18.17 -20.26
N HIS A 2 28.79 16.97 -19.74
CA HIS A 2 28.47 15.72 -20.43
C HIS A 2 27.02 15.37 -20.10
N LEU A 3 26.13 15.52 -21.07
CA LEU A 3 24.82 14.89 -21.06
C LEU A 3 25.06 13.38 -21.22
N LEU A 4 24.98 12.64 -20.11
CA LEU A 4 24.84 11.18 -20.13
C LEU A 4 23.48 10.87 -20.76
N HIS A 5 23.44 10.70 -22.08
CA HIS A 5 22.33 10.00 -22.69
C HIS A 5 22.38 8.55 -22.21
N PRO A 6 21.28 8.00 -21.64
CA PRO A 6 21.25 6.59 -21.30
C PRO A 6 21.49 5.77 -22.58
N ASP A 7 22.38 4.79 -22.50
CA ASP A 7 22.64 3.85 -23.59
C ASP A 7 21.29 3.21 -23.99
N PRO A 8 20.88 3.27 -25.27
CA PRO A 8 19.60 2.70 -25.71
C PRO A 8 19.47 1.21 -25.37
N ILE A 9 20.58 0.47 -25.30
CA ILE A 9 20.58 -0.94 -24.89
C ILE A 9 20.25 -1.05 -23.40
N GLN A 10 20.91 -0.24 -22.56
CA GLN A 10 20.64 -0.20 -21.12
C GLN A 10 19.19 0.25 -20.83
N ALA A 11 18.67 1.20 -21.61
CA ALA A 11 17.28 1.64 -21.49
C ALA A 11 16.30 0.53 -21.87
N ALA A 12 16.59 -0.25 -22.92
CA ALA A 12 15.77 -1.38 -23.34
C ALA A 12 15.79 -2.53 -22.32
N GLU A 13 16.96 -2.87 -21.76
CA GLU A 13 17.08 -3.87 -20.69
C GLU A 13 16.34 -3.43 -19.43
N THR A 14 16.47 -2.16 -19.04
CA THR A 14 15.73 -1.59 -17.90
C THR A 14 14.23 -1.67 -18.14
N LEU A 15 13.76 -1.31 -19.34
CA LEU A 15 12.34 -1.40 -19.69
C LEU A 15 11.82 -2.84 -19.66
N ALA A 16 12.60 -3.80 -20.19
CA ALA A 16 12.24 -5.21 -20.16
C ALA A 16 12.10 -5.74 -18.72
N ALA A 17 13.04 -5.40 -17.85
CA ALA A 17 12.97 -5.76 -16.44
C ALA A 17 11.76 -5.13 -15.73
N LEU A 18 11.40 -3.87 -16.06
CA LEU A 18 10.22 -3.21 -15.52
C LEU A 18 8.92 -3.88 -15.97
N LEU A 19 8.82 -4.28 -17.25
CA LEU A 19 7.66 -5.00 -17.80
C LEU A 19 7.49 -6.40 -17.19
N GLU A 20 8.59 -7.14 -17.00
CA GLU A 20 8.54 -8.44 -16.32
C GLU A 20 8.06 -8.29 -14.88
N LYS A 21 8.50 -7.22 -14.20
CA LYS A 21 8.06 -6.89 -12.85
C LYS A 21 6.57 -6.53 -12.80
N GLU A 22 6.07 -5.78 -13.78
CA GLU A 22 4.65 -5.40 -13.88
C GLU A 22 3.72 -6.63 -13.93
N ALA A 23 4.13 -7.69 -14.63
CA ALA A 23 3.36 -8.93 -14.68
C ALA A 23 3.22 -9.63 -13.31
N VAL A 24 4.25 -9.54 -12.46
CA VAL A 24 4.22 -10.07 -11.09
C VAL A 24 3.29 -9.25 -10.18
N TYR A 25 3.14 -7.95 -10.48
CA TYR A 25 2.26 -7.04 -9.76
C TYR A 25 0.85 -6.94 -10.32
N ALA A 26 0.50 -7.72 -11.36
CA ALA A 26 -0.84 -7.75 -11.92
C ALA A 26 -1.87 -8.18 -10.85
N ARG A 27 -2.92 -7.37 -10.66
CA ARG A 27 -3.86 -7.51 -9.54
C ARG A 27 -5.22 -8.02 -9.98
N GLY A 28 -5.80 -8.89 -9.16
CA GLY A 28 -7.21 -9.26 -9.27
C GLY A 28 -8.09 -8.15 -8.69
N ASP A 29 -9.30 -7.99 -9.25
CA ASP A 29 -10.30 -7.05 -8.73
C ASP A 29 -10.87 -7.57 -7.40
N TYR A 30 -10.15 -7.30 -6.31
CA TYR A 30 -10.49 -7.72 -4.96
C TYR A 30 -11.73 -6.99 -4.42
N LEU A 31 -12.02 -5.79 -4.92
CA LEU A 31 -13.21 -5.01 -4.56
C LEU A 31 -14.47 -5.66 -5.15
N ALA A 32 -14.45 -6.02 -6.44
CA ALA A 32 -15.57 -6.72 -7.06
C ALA A 32 -15.77 -8.12 -6.44
N SER A 33 -14.68 -8.83 -6.14
CA SER A 33 -14.72 -10.16 -5.52
C SER A 33 -15.42 -10.15 -4.16
N PHE A 34 -15.28 -9.07 -3.38
CA PHE A 34 -15.95 -8.90 -2.10
C PHE A 34 -17.45 -8.62 -2.25
N THR A 35 -17.87 -7.81 -3.22
CA THR A 35 -19.30 -7.50 -3.44
C THR A 35 -20.15 -8.72 -3.86
N LEU A 36 -19.52 -9.75 -4.42
CA LEU A 36 -20.19 -10.98 -4.88
C LEU A 36 -20.49 -11.97 -3.75
N CYS A 37 -19.82 -11.85 -2.61
CA CYS A 37 -20.15 -12.64 -1.42
C CYS A 37 -21.18 -11.89 -0.58
N ASP A 38 -22.19 -12.60 -0.09
CA ASP A 38 -23.47 -12.12 0.49
C ASP A 38 -23.32 -11.37 1.85
N HIS A 39 -22.26 -10.57 1.99
CA HIS A 39 -21.78 -9.96 3.24
C HIS A 39 -22.17 -8.48 3.40
N GLY A 40 -23.03 -7.95 2.53
CA GLY A 40 -23.41 -6.52 2.53
C GLY A 40 -22.37 -5.60 1.86
N PRO A 41 -22.62 -4.29 1.78
CA PRO A 41 -21.71 -3.36 1.13
C PRO A 41 -20.50 -3.09 2.04
N GLY A 42 -19.38 -3.74 1.74
CA GLY A 42 -18.07 -3.40 2.32
C GLY A 42 -17.43 -2.20 1.62
N VAL A 43 -16.11 -2.10 1.78
CA VAL A 43 -15.28 -1.06 1.17
C VAL A 43 -15.46 -1.00 -0.34
N SER A 44 -15.74 0.19 -0.84
CA SER A 44 -15.95 0.47 -2.27
C SER A 44 -14.70 1.05 -2.95
N ALA A 45 -14.75 1.18 -4.28
CA ALA A 45 -13.71 1.87 -5.05
C ALA A 45 -13.60 3.36 -4.67
N ASP A 46 -14.72 4.01 -4.31
CA ASP A 46 -14.73 5.40 -3.85
C ASP A 46 -14.06 5.53 -2.48
N ASP A 47 -14.27 4.58 -1.57
CA ASP A 47 -13.58 4.55 -0.27
C ASP A 47 -12.07 4.40 -0.45
N ARG A 48 -11.64 3.56 -1.41
CA ARG A 48 -10.23 3.45 -1.79
C ARG A 48 -9.70 4.78 -2.33
N LEU A 49 -10.44 5.45 -3.22
CA LEU A 49 -10.00 6.73 -3.80
C LEU A 49 -9.82 7.80 -2.70
N LEU A 50 -10.80 7.94 -1.81
CA LEU A 50 -10.72 8.88 -0.68
C LEU A 50 -9.52 8.61 0.22
N LEU A 51 -9.25 7.33 0.50
CA LEU A 51 -8.11 6.94 1.33
C LEU A 51 -6.77 7.27 0.65
N VAL A 52 -6.65 7.01 -0.65
CA VAL A 52 -5.46 7.32 -1.45
C VAL A 52 -5.18 8.83 -1.43
N ASP A 53 -6.20 9.65 -1.64
CA ASP A 53 -6.08 11.12 -1.62
C ASP A 53 -5.63 11.64 -0.25
N TRP A 54 -6.18 11.07 0.82
CA TRP A 54 -5.73 11.36 2.18
C TRP A 54 -4.27 10.96 2.40
N MET A 55 -3.85 9.78 1.95
CA MET A 55 -2.47 9.31 2.08
C MET A 55 -1.48 10.20 1.30
N TYR A 56 -1.84 10.69 0.11
CA TYR A 56 -1.03 11.66 -0.60
C TYR A 56 -0.91 12.97 0.18
N SER A 57 -2.00 13.45 0.77
CA SER A 57 -1.98 14.65 1.60
C SER A 57 -1.08 14.50 2.82
N VAL A 58 -1.03 13.32 3.43
CA VAL A 58 -0.11 12.99 4.54
C VAL A 58 1.34 12.97 4.07
N ALA A 59 1.62 12.32 2.94
CA ALA A 59 2.96 12.26 2.36
C ALA A 59 3.47 13.67 2.02
N ASP A 60 2.63 14.51 1.40
CA ASP A 60 2.98 15.89 1.05
C ASP A 60 3.28 16.73 2.30
N GLN A 61 2.51 16.57 3.40
CA GLN A 61 2.77 17.24 4.68
C GLN A 61 4.06 16.77 5.36
N CYS A 62 4.44 15.51 5.16
CA CYS A 62 5.68 14.94 5.68
C CYS A 62 6.88 15.14 4.75
N GLU A 63 6.70 15.82 3.61
CA GLU A 63 7.70 15.98 2.54
C GLU A 63 8.25 14.65 2.01
N PHE A 64 7.42 13.61 1.99
CA PHE A 64 7.73 12.31 1.42
C PHE A 64 7.51 12.28 -0.08
N LYS A 65 8.19 11.35 -0.74
CA LYS A 65 8.01 11.11 -2.17
C LYS A 65 6.59 10.62 -2.42
N ARG A 66 5.97 11.10 -3.50
CA ARG A 66 4.64 10.62 -3.92
C ARG A 66 4.67 9.13 -4.26
N GLU A 67 5.82 8.65 -4.72
CA GLU A 67 6.09 7.23 -4.97
C GLU A 67 5.91 6.39 -3.69
N THR A 68 6.14 6.94 -2.50
CA THR A 68 5.96 6.24 -1.22
C THR A 68 4.48 5.89 -0.99
N THR A 69 3.56 6.80 -1.30
CA THR A 69 2.11 6.51 -1.26
C THR A 69 1.71 5.52 -2.34
N ALA A 70 2.26 5.65 -3.56
CA ALA A 70 1.97 4.73 -4.64
C ALA A 70 2.41 3.29 -4.31
N VAL A 71 3.59 3.12 -3.70
CA VAL A 71 4.07 1.81 -3.21
C VAL A 71 3.24 1.31 -2.04
N ALA A 72 2.79 2.17 -1.13
CA ALA A 72 1.91 1.75 -0.05
C ALA A 72 0.60 1.13 -0.60
N MET A 73 -0.02 1.79 -1.56
CA MET A 73 -1.23 1.28 -2.21
C MET A 73 -0.95 0.04 -3.06
N GLU A 74 0.27 -0.06 -3.60
CA GLU A 74 0.74 -1.28 -4.26
C GLU A 74 0.67 -2.49 -3.32
N LEU A 75 1.22 -2.34 -2.12
CA LEU A 75 1.22 -3.37 -1.09
C LEU A 75 -0.20 -3.75 -0.64
N VAL A 76 -1.08 -2.76 -0.43
CA VAL A 76 -2.48 -2.97 -0.02
C VAL A 76 -3.22 -3.81 -1.06
N ASP A 77 -3.25 -3.34 -2.30
CA ASP A 77 -4.02 -4.01 -3.34
C ASP A 77 -3.47 -5.42 -3.60
N ARG A 78 -2.14 -5.61 -3.59
CA ARG A 78 -1.51 -6.92 -3.77
C ARG A 78 -1.86 -7.87 -2.63
N PHE A 79 -1.79 -7.40 -1.39
CA PHE A 79 -2.17 -8.19 -0.23
C PHE A 79 -3.63 -8.61 -0.29
N LEU A 80 -4.55 -7.70 -0.64
CA LEU A 80 -5.97 -8.03 -0.74
C LEU A 80 -6.28 -8.97 -1.91
N SER A 81 -5.50 -8.94 -2.99
CA SER A 81 -5.62 -9.91 -4.08
C SER A 81 -5.11 -11.31 -3.75
N SER A 82 -4.16 -11.47 -2.81
CA SER A 82 -3.48 -12.76 -2.57
C SER A 82 -3.66 -13.34 -1.16
N CYS A 83 -4.18 -12.57 -0.21
CA CYS A 83 -4.35 -13.03 1.17
C CYS A 83 -5.50 -14.04 1.29
N PRO A 84 -5.54 -14.83 2.39
CA PRO A 84 -6.65 -15.74 2.64
C PRO A 84 -8.00 -15.00 2.68
N PRO A 85 -9.10 -15.61 2.21
CA PRO A 85 -10.42 -14.95 2.17
C PRO A 85 -10.84 -14.32 3.50
N LYS A 86 -10.51 -14.97 4.63
CA LYS A 86 -10.78 -14.44 5.98
C LYS A 86 -10.09 -13.10 6.25
N ALA A 87 -8.84 -12.95 5.83
CA ALA A 87 -8.09 -11.71 5.99
C ALA A 87 -8.66 -10.63 5.07
N SER A 88 -8.89 -10.96 3.79
CA SER A 88 -9.51 -10.01 2.85
C SER A 88 -10.86 -9.52 3.36
N HIS A 89 -11.68 -10.42 3.91
CA HIS A 89 -12.99 -10.08 4.45
C HIS A 89 -12.89 -9.17 5.68
N PHE A 90 -11.96 -9.45 6.61
CA PHE A 90 -11.76 -8.61 7.78
C PHE A 90 -11.42 -7.16 7.39
N TYR A 91 -10.51 -7.00 6.42
CA TYR A 91 -10.07 -5.68 5.98
C TYR A 91 -11.08 -4.96 5.07
N LEU A 92 -11.92 -5.68 4.32
CA LEU A 92 -12.91 -5.09 3.41
C LEU A 92 -14.29 -4.91 4.05
N ALA A 93 -14.56 -5.50 5.20
CA ALA A 93 -15.84 -5.37 5.88
C ALA A 93 -16.09 -3.95 6.43
N GLU A 94 -15.04 -3.29 6.93
CA GLU A 94 -15.14 -1.98 7.58
C GLU A 94 -14.07 -1.03 7.05
N ARG A 95 -14.44 0.25 6.87
CA ARG A 95 -13.54 1.28 6.35
C ARG A 95 -12.35 1.52 7.28
N GLU A 96 -12.58 1.40 8.58
CA GLU A 96 -11.57 1.53 9.61
C GLU A 96 -10.50 0.44 9.50
N ASN A 97 -10.89 -0.81 9.21
CA ASN A 97 -9.93 -1.90 9.03
C ASN A 97 -9.12 -1.71 7.74
N PHE A 98 -9.78 -1.29 6.66
CA PHE A 98 -9.11 -0.98 5.40
C PHE A 98 -8.10 0.18 5.55
N GLN A 99 -8.48 1.23 6.27
CA GLN A 99 -7.58 2.34 6.59
C GLN A 99 -6.40 1.88 7.44
N LEU A 100 -6.61 1.02 8.45
CA LEU A 100 -5.52 0.45 9.25
C LEU A 100 -4.51 -0.32 8.37
N LEU A 101 -5.01 -1.14 7.44
CA LEU A 101 -4.15 -1.85 6.48
C LEU A 101 -3.32 -0.88 5.63
N ALA A 102 -3.93 0.18 5.13
CA ALA A 102 -3.24 1.19 4.33
C ALA A 102 -2.20 1.98 5.13
N VAL A 103 -2.50 2.32 6.39
CA VAL A 103 -1.55 2.97 7.31
C VAL A 103 -0.35 2.07 7.59
N ALA A 104 -0.57 0.77 7.82
CA ALA A 104 0.52 -0.19 7.98
C ALA A 104 1.36 -0.34 6.69
N ALA A 105 0.73 -0.36 5.52
CA ALA A 105 1.43 -0.39 4.23
C ALA A 105 2.23 0.89 3.98
N PHE A 106 1.70 2.04 4.38
CA PHE A 106 2.41 3.31 4.35
C PHE A 106 3.63 3.30 5.25
N TYR A 107 3.51 2.74 6.45
CA TYR A 107 4.63 2.57 7.36
C TYR A 107 5.77 1.76 6.75
N VAL A 108 5.44 0.64 6.10
CA VAL A 108 6.42 -0.20 5.38
C VAL A 108 7.09 0.59 4.24
N SER A 109 6.30 1.34 3.47
CA SER A 109 6.80 2.12 2.33
C SER A 109 7.74 3.24 2.79
N VAL A 110 7.38 3.95 3.86
CA VAL A 110 8.23 4.99 4.45
C VAL A 110 9.55 4.38 4.95
N LYS A 111 9.53 3.24 5.66
CA LYS A 111 10.75 2.56 6.13
C LYS A 111 11.69 2.12 5.01
N THR A 112 11.15 1.80 3.84
CA THR A 112 11.92 1.24 2.73
C THR A 112 12.41 2.30 1.74
N MET A 113 11.66 3.39 1.58
CA MET A 113 11.90 4.39 0.53
C MET A 113 12.45 5.72 1.06
N GLU A 114 12.10 6.07 2.30
CA GLU A 114 12.47 7.35 2.89
C GLU A 114 13.71 7.22 3.78
N ARG A 115 14.52 8.27 3.80
CA ARG A 115 15.75 8.33 4.62
C ARG A 115 15.51 8.89 6.02
N VAL A 116 14.26 8.81 6.49
CA VAL A 116 13.82 9.39 7.76
C VAL A 116 13.45 8.27 8.72
N ALA A 117 13.86 8.40 9.99
CA ALA A 117 13.38 7.56 11.06
C ALA A 117 11.93 7.96 11.40
N PHE A 118 10.96 7.38 10.68
CA PHE A 118 9.54 7.58 10.97
C PHE A 118 9.10 6.53 11.99
N GLY A 119 8.76 6.96 13.21
CA GLY A 119 8.24 6.08 14.24
C GLY A 119 6.74 5.83 14.08
N SER A 120 6.27 4.64 14.46
CA SER A 120 4.84 4.28 14.50
C SER A 120 4.00 5.24 15.36
N ASP A 121 4.61 5.92 16.34
CA ASP A 121 3.98 6.95 17.18
C ASP A 121 3.50 8.17 16.37
N LEU A 122 4.23 8.55 15.31
CA LEU A 122 3.85 9.65 14.43
C LEU A 122 2.69 9.27 13.51
N LEU A 123 2.61 8.01 13.07
CA LEU A 123 1.45 7.51 12.33
C LEU A 123 0.19 7.48 13.18
N ALA A 124 0.31 7.03 14.44
CA ALA A 124 -0.81 7.07 15.38
C ALA A 124 -1.32 8.51 15.57
N LEU A 125 -0.42 9.49 15.65
CA LEU A 125 -0.77 10.91 15.72
C LEU A 125 -1.44 11.42 14.44
N VAL A 126 -0.90 11.07 13.26
CA VAL A 126 -1.49 11.44 11.96
C VAL A 126 -2.88 10.84 11.77
N CYS A 127 -3.11 9.65 12.32
CA CYS A 127 -4.43 9.02 12.38
C CYS A 127 -5.31 9.55 13.51
N ASN A 128 -4.92 10.66 14.18
CA ASN A 128 -5.62 11.26 15.32
C ASN A 128 -5.94 10.27 16.45
N GLY A 129 -5.06 9.29 16.67
CA GLY A 129 -5.22 8.24 17.67
C GLY A 129 -6.26 7.17 17.32
N ALA A 130 -6.70 7.09 16.07
CA ALA A 130 -7.63 6.05 15.61
C ALA A 130 -7.06 4.63 15.78
N TYR A 131 -5.73 4.49 15.75
CA TYR A 131 -5.02 3.22 15.91
C TYR A 131 -3.87 3.35 16.89
N THR A 132 -3.68 2.29 17.66
CA THR A 132 -2.52 2.12 18.53
C THR A 132 -1.30 1.70 17.71
N LYS A 133 -0.11 1.96 18.26
CA LYS A 133 1.16 1.50 17.69
C LYS A 133 1.18 -0.01 17.51
N GLU A 134 0.64 -0.73 18.50
CA GLU A 134 0.59 -2.19 18.51
C GLU A 134 -0.30 -2.73 17.39
N GLU A 135 -1.42 -2.06 17.08
CA GLU A 135 -2.26 -2.41 15.94
C GLU A 135 -1.56 -2.20 14.61
N ILE A 136 -0.88 -1.06 14.44
CA ILE A 136 -0.12 -0.75 13.22
C ILE A 136 1.00 -1.79 13.02
N GLU A 137 1.78 -2.09 14.06
CA GLU A 137 2.89 -3.05 13.99
C GLU A 137 2.41 -4.50 13.80
N ARG A 138 1.25 -4.86 14.36
CA ARG A 138 0.64 -6.17 14.11
C ARG A 138 0.20 -6.29 12.65
N THR A 139 -0.52 -5.30 12.13
CA THR A 139 -0.97 -5.29 10.74
C THR A 139 0.20 -5.20 9.76
N GLU A 140 1.28 -4.48 10.09
CA GLU A 140 2.54 -4.50 9.32
C GLU A 140 3.08 -5.93 9.19
N LYS A 141 3.15 -6.67 10.30
CA LYS A 141 3.62 -8.06 10.28
C LYS A 141 2.70 -8.94 9.44
N GLU A 142 1.39 -8.83 9.61
CA GLU A 142 0.42 -9.59 8.82
C GLU A 142 0.57 -9.31 7.31
N LEU A 143 0.69 -8.04 6.94
CA LEU A 143 0.91 -7.59 5.57
C LEU A 143 2.19 -8.21 4.98
N LEU A 144 3.33 -8.07 5.66
CA LEU A 144 4.62 -8.57 5.19
C LEU A 144 4.64 -10.11 5.08
N HIS A 145 4.03 -10.82 6.03
CA HIS A 145 3.90 -12.28 5.94
C HIS A 145 2.99 -12.70 4.79
N GLY A 146 1.86 -12.01 4.59
CA GLY A 146 0.93 -12.28 3.48
C GLY A 146 1.56 -12.05 2.11
N LEU A 147 2.51 -11.12 2.00
CA LEU A 147 3.27 -10.83 0.78
C LEU A 147 4.55 -11.66 0.64
N GLY A 148 4.90 -12.47 1.64
CA GLY A 148 6.13 -13.27 1.64
C GLY A 148 7.40 -12.41 1.61
N TRP A 149 7.36 -11.22 2.21
CA TRP A 149 8.46 -10.23 2.25
C TRP A 149 8.94 -9.73 0.87
N LYS A 150 8.08 -9.87 -0.15
CA LYS A 150 8.33 -9.38 -1.52
C LYS A 150 7.54 -8.13 -1.81
#